data_AF-A0A2E3WAP1-F1
#
_entry.id   AF-A0A2E3WAP1-F1
#
_cell.length_a   1.000
_cell.length_b   1.000
_cell.length_c   1.000
_cell.angle_alpha   90.00
_cell.angle_beta   90.00
_cell.angle_gamma   90.00
#
_symmetry.space_group_name_H-M   'P 1'
#
loop_
_entity.id
_entity.type
_entity.pdbx_description
1 polymer ?
#
loop_
_entity_poly.entity_id
_entity_poly.type
_entity_poly.pdbx_seq_one_letter_code
_entity_poly.pdbx_strand_id
1 'polypeptide(L)'
;MRFIAEKMKTPRSLYAEFPLGLPLGKPRDAKFQRDVLRAAFALLERPEGPVLEDFPESIQGKDSEPLVCLLPPRFNPDLHPAVDEAKALRSAYDRAIAVNGRTSVGRVVTADEIPSALEKFVRIADGEPWDQHGFDGPLMFVAHDIRTYYEELVFEITDSDFEAWGAERWFYEKTEAGKLIFEVSQKMKEEGAPPMEWYMLAPGSRH
;
A
#
# COMPACT_ATOMS: atom_id res chain seq x y z
N MET A 1 18.61 3.53 12.74
CA MET A 1 18.18 2.18 13.18
C MET A 1 19.31 1.15 13.26
N ARG A 2 20.59 1.53 13.01
CA ARG A 2 21.74 0.62 13.01
C ARG A 2 21.86 -0.32 14.21
N PHE A 3 21.64 0.19 15.42
CA PHE A 3 21.76 -0.60 16.65
C PHE A 3 20.88 -1.86 16.65
N ILE A 4 19.74 -1.84 15.93
CA ILE A 4 18.87 -3.01 15.79
C ILE A 4 19.57 -4.07 14.95
N ALA A 5 20.15 -3.69 13.80
CA ALA A 5 20.89 -4.60 12.94
C ALA A 5 22.09 -5.22 13.66
N GLU A 6 22.83 -4.43 14.44
CA GLU A 6 23.94 -4.90 15.28
C GLU A 6 23.48 -5.93 16.33
N LYS A 7 22.33 -5.69 16.97
CA LYS A 7 21.76 -6.58 17.99
C LYS A 7 21.25 -7.89 17.40
N MET A 8 20.68 -7.87 16.20
CA MET A 8 20.09 -9.05 15.56
C MET A 8 21.12 -10.13 15.20
N LYS A 9 22.39 -9.76 14.97
CA LYS A 9 23.48 -10.69 14.60
C LYS A 9 23.10 -11.66 13.48
N THR A 10 22.35 -11.17 12.50
CA THR A 10 22.02 -11.89 11.28
C THR A 10 23.29 -12.35 10.57
N PRO A 11 23.29 -13.52 9.89
CA PRO A 11 24.51 -14.05 9.27
C PRO A 11 25.19 -13.04 8.33
N ARG A 12 24.40 -12.32 7.54
CA ARG A 12 24.82 -11.31 6.57
C ARG A 12 23.76 -10.22 6.49
N SER A 13 24.15 -8.97 6.68
CA SER A 13 23.26 -7.83 6.59
C SER A 13 23.94 -6.64 5.93
N LEU A 14 23.27 -6.09 4.94
CA LEU A 14 23.56 -4.77 4.42
C LEU A 14 22.70 -3.77 5.21
N TYR A 15 23.34 -2.86 5.94
CA TYR A 15 22.68 -1.70 6.53
C TYR A 15 22.66 -0.58 5.50
N ALA A 16 21.47 -0.07 5.22
CA ALA A 16 21.29 1.11 4.39
C ALA A 16 20.57 2.19 5.20
N GLU A 17 21.10 3.40 5.18
CA GLU A 17 20.46 4.57 5.80
C GLU A 17 19.44 5.18 4.82
N PHE A 18 18.36 4.43 4.59
CA PHE A 18 17.25 4.84 3.75
C PHE A 18 15.98 5.09 4.58
N PRO A 19 15.05 5.94 4.11
CA PRO A 19 13.75 6.08 4.74
C PRO A 19 12.99 4.74 4.75
N LEU A 20 12.25 4.48 5.83
CA LEU A 20 11.39 3.31 5.92
C LEU A 20 10.40 3.31 4.75
N GLY A 21 10.32 2.22 3.99
CA GLY A 21 9.49 2.14 2.77
C GLY A 21 10.30 2.25 1.46
N LEU A 22 11.59 2.56 1.53
CA LEU A 22 12.51 2.60 0.37
C LEU A 22 13.66 1.58 0.52
N PRO A 23 13.38 0.27 0.70
CA PRO A 23 14.42 -0.72 1.00
C PRO A 23 15.46 -0.91 -0.11
N LEU A 24 15.10 -0.61 -1.37
CA LEU A 24 16.01 -0.65 -2.51
C LEU A 24 16.51 0.75 -2.93
N GLY A 25 16.19 1.78 -2.15
CA GLY A 25 16.59 3.14 -2.41
C GLY A 25 15.63 3.94 -3.29
N LYS A 26 16.18 4.77 -4.18
CA LYS A 26 15.43 5.79 -4.94
C LYS A 26 14.42 5.12 -5.91
N PRO A 27 13.15 5.52 -5.90
CA PRO A 27 12.18 5.10 -6.92
C PRO A 27 12.67 5.45 -8.33
N ARG A 28 12.31 4.64 -9.33
CA ARG A 28 12.64 4.82 -10.76
C ARG A 28 14.15 4.89 -11.11
N ASP A 29 15.06 4.79 -10.15
CA ASP A 29 16.50 4.71 -10.38
C ASP A 29 16.95 3.24 -10.41
N ALA A 30 16.76 2.62 -11.58
CA ALA A 30 17.11 1.22 -11.77
C ALA A 30 18.61 0.93 -11.64
N LYS A 31 19.48 1.95 -11.75
CA LYS A 31 20.92 1.77 -11.51
C LYS A 31 21.16 1.69 -10.00
N PHE A 32 20.68 2.66 -9.23
CA PHE A 32 20.82 2.69 -7.77
C PHE A 32 20.25 1.43 -7.12
N GLN A 33 19.05 1.02 -7.52
CA GLN A 33 18.41 -0.20 -6.99
C GLN A 33 19.23 -1.45 -7.27
N ARG A 34 19.84 -1.56 -8.46
CA ARG A 34 20.76 -2.66 -8.80
C ARG A 34 22.04 -2.60 -7.99
N ASP A 35 22.57 -1.41 -7.73
CA ASP A 35 23.77 -1.23 -6.91
C ASP A 35 23.51 -1.67 -5.46
N VAL A 36 22.34 -1.34 -4.88
CA VAL A 36 21.91 -1.85 -3.55
C VAL A 36 21.82 -3.38 -3.55
N LEU A 37 21.18 -3.98 -4.55
CA LEU A 37 21.06 -5.43 -4.66
C LEU A 37 22.44 -6.11 -4.79
N ARG A 38 23.33 -5.54 -5.61
CA ARG A 38 24.71 -6.04 -5.78
C ARG A 38 25.48 -6.00 -4.47
N ALA A 39 25.39 -4.90 -3.72
CA ALA A 39 26.02 -4.80 -2.41
C ALA A 39 25.46 -5.85 -1.43
N ALA A 40 24.15 -6.06 -1.42
CA ALA A 40 23.53 -7.07 -0.55
C ALA A 40 23.96 -8.50 -0.92
N PHE A 41 24.03 -8.83 -2.21
CA PHE A 41 24.45 -10.15 -2.68
C PHE A 41 25.96 -10.38 -2.55
N ALA A 42 26.79 -9.34 -2.63
CA ALA A 42 28.23 -9.46 -2.40
C ALA A 42 28.56 -10.00 -0.98
N LEU A 43 27.67 -9.80 -0.01
CA LEU A 43 27.82 -10.36 1.33
C LEU A 43 27.79 -11.90 1.35
N LEU A 44 27.18 -12.54 0.34
CA LEU A 44 27.15 -14.01 0.23
C LEU A 44 28.55 -14.60 0.07
N GLU A 45 29.48 -13.84 -0.52
CA GLU A 45 30.89 -14.23 -0.70
C GLU A 45 31.70 -14.17 0.60
N ARG A 46 31.14 -13.64 1.69
CA ARG A 46 31.82 -13.59 2.99
C ARG A 46 31.90 -15.02 3.56
N PRO A 47 33.10 -15.53 3.88
CA PRO A 47 33.29 -16.92 4.30
C PRO A 47 32.71 -17.21 5.69
N GLU A 48 32.65 -16.19 6.55
CA GLU A 48 32.18 -16.28 7.93
C GLU A 48 31.27 -15.10 8.26
N GLY A 49 30.42 -15.26 9.27
CA GLY A 49 29.54 -14.22 9.79
C GLY A 49 29.43 -14.28 11.32
N PRO A 50 28.73 -13.34 11.96
CA PRO A 50 27.86 -12.32 11.37
C PRO A 50 28.62 -11.19 10.66
N VAL A 51 28.12 -10.76 9.51
CA VAL A 51 28.62 -9.59 8.77
C VAL A 51 27.56 -8.51 8.72
N LEU A 52 27.94 -7.29 9.11
CA LEU A 52 27.15 -6.09 8.94
C LEU A 52 27.98 -5.08 8.15
N GLU A 53 27.55 -4.77 6.93
CA GLU A 53 28.21 -3.77 6.08
C GLU A 53 27.29 -2.60 5.78
N ASP A 54 27.87 -1.42 5.66
CA ASP A 54 27.17 -0.20 5.29
C ASP A 54 27.07 -0.07 3.77
N PHE A 55 25.87 0.22 3.28
CA PHE A 55 25.72 0.74 1.93
C PHE A 55 26.32 2.16 1.88
N PRO A 56 27.17 2.49 0.90
CA PRO A 56 28.00 3.70 0.94
C PRO A 56 27.21 5.00 0.75
N GLU A 57 26.01 4.95 0.19
CA GLU A 57 25.14 6.11 0.01
C GLU A 57 24.00 6.08 1.03
N SER A 58 23.64 7.25 1.58
CA SER A 58 22.42 7.43 2.37
C SER A 58 21.37 8.17 1.55
N ILE A 59 20.10 7.91 1.85
CA ILE A 59 18.99 8.67 1.31
C ILE A 59 18.39 9.42 2.49
N GLN A 60 18.51 10.75 2.45
CA GLN A 60 17.81 11.59 3.40
C GLN A 60 16.33 11.56 3.07
N GLY A 61 15.48 11.41 4.09
CA GLY A 61 14.05 11.66 3.93
C GLY A 61 13.88 13.10 3.45
N LYS A 62 13.36 13.29 2.25
CA LYS A 62 12.88 14.61 1.85
C LYS A 62 11.53 14.81 2.52
N ASP A 63 11.33 15.97 3.15
CA ASP A 63 9.98 16.53 3.31
C ASP A 63 9.48 16.73 1.88
N SER A 64 8.71 15.79 1.36
CA SER A 64 8.19 15.89 0.00
C SER A 64 6.82 16.54 0.08
N GLU A 65 6.43 17.25 -0.96
CA GLU A 65 5.08 17.82 -0.99
C GLU A 65 4.03 16.71 -0.81
N PRO A 66 2.95 16.96 -0.04
CA PRO A 66 1.88 16.00 0.12
C PRO A 66 1.39 15.56 -1.25
N LEU A 67 1.20 14.25 -1.41
CA LEU A 67 0.72 13.72 -2.67
C LEU A 67 -0.65 14.34 -3.03
N VAL A 68 -0.70 15.05 -4.15
CA VAL A 68 -1.93 15.62 -4.70
C VAL A 68 -2.31 14.82 -5.95
N CYS A 69 -3.18 13.82 -5.78
CA CYS A 69 -3.93 13.25 -6.89
C CYS A 69 -5.35 13.81 -6.84
N LEU A 70 -5.77 14.48 -7.92
CA LEU A 70 -7.14 14.99 -8.06
C LEU A 70 -8.08 13.80 -8.27
N LEU A 71 -8.97 13.59 -7.30
CA LEU A 71 -10.05 12.61 -7.43
C LEU A 71 -11.16 13.20 -8.32
N PRO A 72 -11.79 12.40 -9.19
CA PRO A 72 -12.89 12.85 -10.00
C PRO A 72 -14.04 13.32 -9.10
N PRO A 73 -14.81 14.35 -9.52
CA PRO A 73 -16.00 14.75 -8.78
C PRO A 73 -17.02 13.62 -8.76
N ARG A 74 -17.81 13.56 -7.69
CA ARG A 74 -18.93 12.61 -7.57
C ARG A 74 -19.85 12.73 -8.79
N PHE A 75 -20.12 11.61 -9.43
CA PHE A 75 -20.90 11.54 -10.66
C PHE A 75 -22.31 11.02 -10.39
N ASN A 76 -22.44 9.92 -9.65
CA ASN A 76 -23.74 9.33 -9.33
C ASN A 76 -24.11 9.52 -7.84
N PRO A 77 -25.12 10.35 -7.52
CA PRO A 77 -25.56 10.57 -6.14
C PRO A 77 -26.30 9.37 -5.53
N ASP A 78 -26.80 8.44 -6.34
CA ASP A 78 -27.56 7.27 -5.88
C ASP A 78 -26.64 6.14 -5.39
N LEU A 79 -25.34 6.21 -5.68
CA LEU A 79 -24.34 5.27 -5.21
C LEU A 79 -23.65 5.79 -3.95
N HIS A 80 -23.18 4.87 -3.10
CA HIS A 80 -22.27 5.22 -2.01
C HIS A 80 -21.00 5.90 -2.58
N PRO A 81 -20.48 6.98 -1.95
CA PRO A 81 -19.35 7.75 -2.47
C PRO A 81 -18.14 6.90 -2.88
N ALA A 82 -17.76 5.92 -2.05
CA ALA A 82 -16.66 4.99 -2.36
C ALA A 82 -16.87 4.18 -3.65
N VAL A 83 -18.11 3.74 -3.90
CA VAL A 83 -18.46 2.91 -5.06
C VAL A 83 -18.46 3.77 -6.33
N ASP A 84 -19.01 4.98 -6.26
CA ASP A 84 -18.99 5.94 -7.36
C ASP A 84 -17.56 6.35 -7.72
N GLU A 85 -16.74 6.66 -6.71
CA GLU A 85 -15.33 7.01 -6.87
C GLU A 85 -14.54 5.90 -7.56
N ALA A 86 -14.68 4.64 -7.11
CA ALA A 86 -13.98 3.52 -7.72
C ALA A 86 -14.38 3.30 -9.19
N LYS A 87 -15.68 3.46 -9.51
CA LYS A 87 -16.19 3.39 -10.89
C LYS A 87 -15.63 4.53 -11.75
N ALA A 88 -15.58 5.75 -11.22
CA ALA A 88 -15.07 6.92 -11.93
C ALA A 88 -13.56 6.81 -12.25
N LEU A 89 -12.79 6.11 -11.41
CA LEU A 89 -11.36 5.90 -11.61
C LEU A 89 -11.02 4.81 -12.62
N ARG A 90 -12.00 4.04 -13.12
CA ARG A 90 -11.73 2.85 -13.94
C ARG A 90 -10.95 3.15 -15.21
N SER A 91 -11.35 4.18 -15.94
CA SER A 91 -10.65 4.58 -17.16
C SER A 91 -9.23 5.07 -16.90
N ALA A 92 -8.94 5.62 -15.71
CA ALA A 92 -7.58 6.00 -15.33
C ALA A 92 -6.75 4.75 -15.02
N TYR A 93 -7.33 3.78 -14.32
CA TYR A 93 -6.67 2.52 -14.02
C TYR A 93 -6.26 1.75 -15.29
N ASP A 94 -7.16 1.66 -16.28
CA ASP A 94 -6.85 0.99 -17.55
C ASP A 94 -5.68 1.65 -18.30
N ARG A 95 -5.54 2.99 -18.21
CA ARG A 95 -4.40 3.72 -18.78
C ARG A 95 -3.11 3.43 -18.02
N ALA A 96 -3.15 3.45 -16.69
CA ALA A 96 -2.01 3.10 -15.85
C ALA A 96 -1.48 1.70 -16.17
N ILE A 97 -2.36 0.71 -16.37
CA ILE A 97 -1.96 -0.64 -16.81
C ILE A 97 -1.32 -0.61 -18.19
N ALA A 98 -1.93 0.09 -19.16
CA ALA A 98 -1.41 0.15 -20.52
C ALA A 98 0.01 0.74 -20.57
N VAL A 99 0.31 1.71 -19.70
CA VAL A 99 1.65 2.30 -19.56
C VAL A 99 2.62 1.34 -18.85
N ASN A 100 2.19 0.72 -17.75
CA ASN A 100 3.07 -0.10 -16.90
C ASN A 100 3.27 -1.54 -17.42
N GLY A 101 2.37 -2.03 -18.28
CA GLY A 101 2.36 -3.40 -18.81
C GLY A 101 2.05 -4.48 -17.79
N ARG A 102 1.69 -4.11 -16.55
CA ARG A 102 1.37 -5.02 -15.44
C ARG A 102 0.51 -4.32 -14.39
N THR A 103 -0.17 -5.11 -13.57
CA THR A 103 -0.87 -4.68 -12.36
C THR A 103 -0.59 -5.65 -11.21
N SER A 104 -0.68 -5.14 -9.99
CA SER A 104 -0.61 -5.90 -8.75
C SER A 104 -1.99 -6.14 -8.13
N VAL A 105 -3.06 -5.62 -8.75
CA VAL A 105 -4.45 -5.93 -8.39
C VAL A 105 -4.80 -7.34 -8.86
N GLY A 106 -5.64 -8.05 -8.10
CA GLY A 106 -6.16 -9.36 -8.50
C GLY A 106 -5.68 -10.51 -7.64
N ARG A 107 -5.30 -10.25 -6.38
CA ARG A 107 -4.98 -11.31 -5.42
C ARG A 107 -6.23 -12.10 -5.01
N VAL A 108 -7.34 -11.41 -4.80
CA VAL A 108 -8.67 -11.94 -4.47
C VAL A 108 -9.74 -11.32 -5.37
N VAL A 109 -9.71 -10.01 -5.59
CA VAL A 109 -10.68 -9.30 -6.44
C VAL A 109 -9.99 -8.62 -7.62
N THR A 110 -10.60 -8.73 -8.78
CA THR A 110 -10.19 -8.02 -9.99
C THR A 110 -10.64 -6.56 -9.95
N ALA A 111 -10.06 -5.72 -10.82
CA ALA A 111 -10.46 -4.32 -10.93
C ALA A 111 -11.94 -4.12 -11.31
N ASP A 112 -12.55 -5.07 -12.03
CA ASP A 112 -13.99 -5.07 -12.35
C ASP A 112 -14.85 -5.34 -11.11
N GLU A 113 -14.34 -6.11 -10.15
CA GLU A 113 -15.07 -6.54 -8.95
C GLU A 113 -14.93 -5.55 -7.79
N ILE A 114 -13.98 -4.60 -7.85
CA ILE A 114 -13.73 -3.62 -6.80
C ILE A 114 -14.98 -2.83 -6.40
N PRO A 115 -15.81 -2.29 -7.32
CA PRO A 115 -17.03 -1.58 -6.92
C PRO A 115 -17.99 -2.48 -6.13
N SER A 116 -18.15 -3.74 -6.53
CA SER A 116 -19.00 -4.70 -5.81
C SER A 116 -18.40 -5.13 -4.47
N ALA A 117 -17.07 -5.22 -4.37
CA ALA A 117 -16.40 -5.43 -3.09
C ALA A 117 -16.64 -4.26 -2.13
N LEU A 118 -16.55 -3.01 -2.63
CA LEU A 118 -16.87 -1.81 -1.84
C LEU A 118 -18.33 -1.78 -1.41
N GLU A 119 -19.29 -2.22 -2.24
CA GLU A 119 -20.69 -2.37 -1.82
C GLU A 119 -20.85 -3.35 -0.65
N LYS A 120 -20.05 -4.41 -0.58
CA LYS A 120 -20.02 -5.31 0.59
C LYS A 120 -19.44 -4.60 1.83
N PHE A 121 -18.36 -3.82 1.68
CA PHE A 121 -17.84 -3.00 2.78
C PHE A 121 -18.87 -1.97 3.28
N VAL A 122 -19.67 -1.37 2.39
CA VAL A 122 -20.77 -0.46 2.80
C VAL A 122 -21.78 -1.17 3.69
N ARG A 123 -22.18 -2.41 3.37
CA ARG A 123 -23.13 -3.16 4.21
C ARG A 123 -22.57 -3.46 5.59
N ILE A 124 -21.28 -3.80 5.69
CA ILE A 124 -20.60 -3.95 6.98
C ILE A 124 -20.58 -2.61 7.74
N ALA A 125 -20.28 -1.53 7.02
CA ALA A 125 -20.34 -0.19 7.58
C ALA A 125 -21.77 0.21 7.98
N ASP A 126 -22.82 -0.40 7.46
CA ASP A 126 -24.21 -0.19 7.88
C ASP A 126 -24.63 -1.12 9.04
N GLY A 127 -23.74 -2.00 9.50
CA GLY A 127 -23.96 -2.90 10.64
C GLY A 127 -24.38 -4.32 10.28
N GLU A 128 -24.27 -4.73 9.01
CA GLU A 128 -24.39 -6.14 8.65
C GLU A 128 -23.16 -6.94 9.13
N PRO A 129 -23.32 -8.21 9.56
CA PRO A 129 -22.21 -9.02 10.05
C PRO A 129 -21.13 -9.25 8.99
N TRP A 130 -19.89 -8.88 9.32
CA TRP A 130 -18.74 -8.94 8.39
C TRP A 130 -18.47 -10.33 7.80
N ASP A 131 -18.79 -11.39 8.54
CA ASP A 131 -18.57 -12.79 8.17
C ASP A 131 -19.63 -13.37 7.20
N GLN A 132 -20.69 -12.61 6.90
CA GLN A 132 -21.82 -13.07 6.06
C GLN A 132 -21.77 -12.58 4.61
N HIS A 133 -20.79 -11.75 4.23
CA HIS A 133 -20.74 -11.12 2.91
C HIS A 133 -20.03 -11.92 1.82
N GLY A 134 -19.52 -13.12 2.15
CA GLY A 134 -18.97 -14.05 1.17
C GLY A 134 -17.85 -13.43 0.33
N PHE A 135 -16.82 -12.90 0.98
CA PHE A 135 -15.57 -12.54 0.28
C PHE A 135 -14.83 -13.83 -0.08
N ASP A 136 -14.32 -13.93 -1.31
CA ASP A 136 -13.59 -15.10 -1.81
C ASP A 136 -12.13 -15.17 -1.30
N GLY A 137 -11.90 -14.71 -0.07
CA GLY A 137 -10.60 -14.68 0.58
C GLY A 137 -10.58 -13.80 1.84
N PRO A 138 -9.45 -13.79 2.57
CA PRO A 138 -9.27 -12.92 3.74
C PRO A 138 -9.55 -11.45 3.41
N LEU A 139 -10.28 -10.76 4.29
CA LEU A 139 -10.72 -9.37 4.09
C LEU A 139 -9.54 -8.40 3.88
N MET A 140 -8.41 -8.67 4.55
CA MET A 140 -7.16 -7.95 4.35
C MET A 140 -6.65 -7.98 2.90
N PHE A 141 -6.84 -9.09 2.17
CA PHE A 141 -6.38 -9.19 0.79
C PHE A 141 -7.29 -8.46 -0.17
N VAL A 142 -8.60 -8.45 0.11
CA VAL A 142 -9.57 -7.64 -0.64
C VAL A 142 -9.27 -6.15 -0.44
N ALA A 143 -9.05 -5.71 0.80
CA ALA A 143 -8.66 -4.34 1.11
C ALA A 143 -7.33 -3.95 0.43
N HIS A 144 -6.38 -4.88 0.35
CA HIS A 144 -5.13 -4.67 -0.39
C HIS A 144 -5.35 -4.50 -1.89
N ASP A 145 -6.17 -5.35 -2.55
CA ASP A 145 -6.50 -5.18 -3.97
C ASP A 145 -7.16 -3.82 -4.23
N ILE A 146 -8.09 -3.40 -3.37
CA ILE A 146 -8.72 -2.07 -3.44
C ILE A 146 -7.67 -0.98 -3.28
N ARG A 147 -6.83 -1.02 -2.23
CA ARG A 147 -5.77 0.00 -2.03
C ARG A 147 -4.84 0.06 -3.24
N THR A 148 -4.39 -1.09 -3.75
CA THR A 148 -3.49 -1.17 -4.91
C THR A 148 -4.12 -0.56 -6.16
N TYR A 149 -5.42 -0.76 -6.40
CA TYR A 149 -6.12 -0.12 -7.51
C TYR A 149 -6.04 1.40 -7.47
N TYR A 150 -6.06 2.00 -6.27
CA TYR A 150 -5.89 3.44 -6.08
C TYR A 150 -4.42 3.88 -6.15
N GLU A 151 -3.50 3.14 -5.53
CA GLU A 151 -2.09 3.48 -5.50
C GLU A 151 -1.44 3.38 -6.90
N GLU A 152 -1.87 2.45 -7.76
CA GLU A 152 -1.35 2.34 -9.13
C GLU A 152 -1.68 3.59 -9.99
N LEU A 153 -2.78 4.29 -9.68
CA LEU A 153 -3.16 5.56 -10.33
C LEU A 153 -2.21 6.69 -9.97
N VAL A 154 -1.84 6.74 -8.69
CA VAL A 154 -0.95 7.77 -8.14
C VAL A 154 0.37 7.77 -8.91
N PHE A 155 0.95 6.58 -9.14
CA PHE A 155 2.21 6.45 -9.83
C PHE A 155 2.15 6.86 -11.31
N GLU A 156 0.97 6.80 -11.95
CA GLU A 156 0.78 7.27 -13.33
C GLU A 156 0.62 8.80 -13.39
N ILE A 157 -0.10 9.38 -12.43
CA ILE A 157 -0.55 10.78 -12.50
C ILE A 157 0.51 11.75 -11.96
N THR A 158 1.44 11.29 -11.10
CA THR A 158 2.43 12.18 -10.48
C THR A 158 3.84 11.97 -11.03
N ASP A 159 4.39 13.04 -11.64
CA ASP A 159 5.81 13.16 -12.00
C ASP A 159 6.70 13.49 -10.78
N SER A 160 6.11 13.81 -9.63
CA SER A 160 6.83 14.18 -8.41
C SER A 160 7.22 12.97 -7.56
N ASP A 161 8.43 13.02 -6.99
CA ASP A 161 8.82 12.17 -5.87
C ASP A 161 7.87 12.47 -4.69
N PHE A 162 7.26 11.44 -4.11
CA PHE A 162 6.45 11.57 -2.89
C PHE A 162 7.09 10.83 -1.72
N GLU A 163 6.71 11.25 -0.50
CA GLU A 163 7.27 10.73 0.75
C GLU A 163 7.06 9.22 0.82
N ALA A 164 7.91 8.55 1.59
CA ALA A 164 7.61 7.19 1.99
C ALA A 164 6.20 7.14 2.60
N TRP A 165 5.41 6.14 2.19
CA TRP A 165 4.01 5.98 2.61
C TRP A 165 3.04 7.07 2.09
N GLY A 166 3.47 7.96 1.19
CA GLY A 166 2.63 9.04 0.66
C GLY A 166 1.36 8.55 -0.06
N ALA A 167 1.48 7.48 -0.85
CA ALA A 167 0.33 6.88 -1.54
C ALA A 167 -0.67 6.24 -0.57
N GLU A 168 -0.19 5.49 0.43
CA GLU A 168 -1.02 4.91 1.48
C GLU A 168 -1.74 6.01 2.28
N ARG A 169 -1.00 7.06 2.67
CA ARG A 169 -1.55 8.19 3.41
C ARG A 169 -2.66 8.88 2.61
N TRP A 170 -2.40 9.16 1.33
CA TRP A 170 -3.40 9.74 0.43
C TRP A 170 -4.64 8.85 0.32
N PHE A 171 -4.48 7.54 0.16
CA PHE A 171 -5.59 6.61 0.08
C PHE A 171 -6.52 6.76 1.30
N TYR A 172 -6.00 6.61 2.52
CA TYR A 172 -6.84 6.68 3.73
C TYR A 172 -7.32 8.08 4.10
N GLU A 173 -6.63 9.16 3.69
CA GLU A 173 -7.01 10.54 4.06
C GLU A 173 -7.87 11.25 3.02
N LYS A 174 -7.76 10.87 1.74
CA LYS A 174 -8.32 11.64 0.63
C LYS A 174 -9.40 10.89 -0.13
N THR A 175 -9.36 9.55 -0.17
CA THR A 175 -10.32 8.75 -0.93
C THR A 175 -11.52 8.36 -0.09
N GLU A 176 -12.67 8.20 -0.73
CA GLU A 176 -13.88 7.68 -0.07
C GLU A 176 -13.76 6.18 0.23
N ALA A 177 -13.08 5.42 -0.62
CA ALA A 177 -12.80 3.99 -0.35
C ALA A 177 -11.91 3.78 0.88
N GLY A 178 -10.85 4.56 1.04
CA GLY A 178 -9.95 4.46 2.20
C GLY A 178 -10.66 4.82 3.51
N LYS A 179 -11.54 5.83 3.49
CA LYS A 179 -12.38 6.18 4.65
C LYS A 179 -13.34 5.04 5.01
N LEU A 180 -14.02 4.46 4.02
CA LEU A 180 -14.95 3.34 4.22
C LEU A 180 -14.25 2.12 4.83
N ILE A 181 -13.09 1.72 4.29
CA ILE A 181 -12.34 0.56 4.82
C ILE A 181 -11.90 0.82 6.27
N PHE A 182 -11.47 2.04 6.58
CA PHE A 182 -11.11 2.42 7.94
C PHE A 182 -12.32 2.38 8.89
N GLU A 183 -13.47 2.88 8.46
CA GLU A 183 -14.72 2.79 9.23
C GLU A 183 -15.11 1.35 9.53
N VAL A 184 -15.08 0.47 8.52
CA VAL A 184 -15.35 -0.97 8.70
C VAL A 184 -14.39 -1.60 9.71
N SER A 185 -13.11 -1.25 9.63
CA SER A 185 -12.12 -1.73 10.60
C SER A 185 -12.46 -1.33 12.04
N GLN A 186 -12.91 -0.08 12.27
CA GLN A 186 -13.31 0.37 13.61
C GLN A 186 -14.59 -0.33 14.08
N LYS A 187 -15.59 -0.49 13.20
CA LYS A 187 -16.82 -1.22 13.56
C LYS A 187 -16.56 -2.67 13.94
N MET A 188 -15.78 -3.39 13.14
CA MET A 188 -15.38 -4.76 13.44
C MET A 188 -14.64 -4.85 14.79
N LYS A 189 -13.77 -3.87 15.10
CA LYS A 189 -13.10 -3.78 16.40
C LYS A 189 -14.09 -3.59 17.55
N GLU A 190 -15.07 -2.70 17.40
CA GLU A 190 -16.12 -2.42 18.40
C GLU A 190 -17.03 -3.62 18.64
N GLU A 191 -17.33 -4.39 17.60
CA GLU A 191 -18.14 -5.61 17.66
C GLU A 191 -17.37 -6.84 18.19
N GLY A 192 -16.09 -6.69 18.50
CA GLY A 192 -15.26 -7.75 19.07
C GLY A 192 -14.79 -8.79 18.06
N ALA A 193 -14.70 -8.44 16.78
CA ALA A 193 -14.10 -9.31 15.77
C ALA A 193 -12.64 -9.62 16.10
N PRO A 194 -12.11 -10.79 15.69
CA PRO A 194 -10.72 -11.16 15.93
C PRO A 194 -9.76 -10.08 15.39
N PRO A 195 -8.67 -9.73 16.12
CA PRO A 195 -7.73 -8.69 15.67
C PRO A 195 -7.20 -8.87 14.25
N MET A 196 -6.98 -10.11 13.81
CA MET A 196 -6.50 -10.41 12.47
C MET A 196 -7.45 -9.95 11.34
N GLU A 197 -8.75 -9.83 11.62
CA GLU A 197 -9.77 -9.50 10.63
C GLU A 197 -9.91 -7.99 10.40
N TRP A 198 -9.67 -7.17 11.44
CA TRP A 198 -9.83 -5.71 11.35
C TRP A 198 -8.50 -4.95 11.35
N TYR A 199 -7.47 -5.41 12.07
CA TYR A 199 -6.21 -4.66 12.25
C TYR A 199 -5.42 -4.50 10.95
N MET A 200 -5.59 -5.44 10.01
CA MET A 200 -4.88 -5.42 8.72
C MET A 200 -5.63 -4.68 7.62
N LEU A 201 -6.84 -4.16 7.92
CA LEU A 201 -7.61 -3.34 6.97
C LEU A 201 -7.10 -1.91 6.88
N ALA A 202 -6.36 -1.45 7.89
CA ALA A 202 -5.73 -0.14 7.91
C ALA A 202 -4.31 -0.25 8.48
N PRO A 203 -3.43 0.74 8.26
CA PRO A 203 -2.08 0.74 8.80
C PRO A 203 -2.12 0.80 10.32
N GLY A 204 -1.23 0.07 10.99
CA GLY A 204 -1.15 0.03 12.45
C GLY A 204 -0.95 1.39 13.13
N SER A 205 -0.49 2.41 12.40
CA SER A 205 -0.42 3.80 12.87
C SER A 205 -1.78 4.48 13.05
N ARG A 206 -2.87 3.86 12.60
CA ARG A 206 -4.24 4.40 12.62
C ARG A 206 -5.16 3.73 13.65
N HIS A 207 -4.65 2.84 14.49
CA HIS A 207 -5.40 2.11 15.53
C HIS A 207 -5.02 2.52 16.95
#